data_AF-A0A396QQW3-F1
#
_entry.id   AF-A0A396QQW3-F1
#
_cell.length_a   1.000
_cell.length_b   1.000
_cell.length_c   1.000
_cell.angle_alpha   90.00
_cell.angle_beta   90.00
_cell.angle_gamma   90.00
#
_symmetry.space_group_name_H-M   'P 1'
#
loop_
_entity.id
_entity.type
_entity.pdbx_description
1 polymer ?
#
loop_
_entity_poly.entity_id
_entity_poly.type
_entity_poly.pdbx_seq_one_letter_code
_entity_poly.pdbx_strand_id
1 'polypeptide(L)'
;MRWLPGWCFLIWEIENDHQKTSIFIYTNEPDRDFLREVCAGIEEEGVFYEIIPGEAADLDELAYDAANDSMLGSGVGISGTDIAMQMRGIAKGRNVEVYHMPTYEQCRRLGANSARAIKKQSFK
;
A
#
# COMPACT_ATOMS: atom_id res chain seq x y z
N MET A 1 39.63 23.99 7.53
CA MET A 1 38.25 24.51 7.35
C MET A 1 37.35 23.74 8.30
N ARG A 2 36.73 24.44 9.26
CA ARG A 2 36.03 23.84 10.41
C ARG A 2 34.54 24.03 10.16
N TRP A 3 33.82 22.93 9.93
CA TRP A 3 32.39 22.94 9.66
C TRP A 3 31.63 23.41 10.92
N LEU A 4 30.70 24.36 10.75
CA LEU A 4 29.83 24.82 11.82
C LEU A 4 28.73 23.78 12.08
N PRO A 5 28.43 23.44 13.35
CA PRO A 5 27.54 22.33 13.72
C PRO A 5 26.06 22.50 13.31
N GLY A 6 25.67 23.66 12.79
CA GLY A 6 24.30 23.91 12.29
C GLY A 6 24.08 23.62 10.81
N TRP A 7 25.14 23.54 10.00
CA TRP A 7 25.01 23.33 8.55
C TRP A 7 24.86 21.86 8.18
N CYS A 8 25.35 20.94 9.01
CA CYS A 8 25.15 19.50 8.84
C CYS A 8 23.66 19.11 9.02
N PHE A 9 22.93 19.80 9.89
CA PHE A 9 21.51 19.52 10.17
C PHE A 9 20.60 19.95 9.00
N LEU A 10 20.88 21.11 8.39
CA LEU A 10 20.17 21.59 7.19
C LEU A 10 20.47 20.78 5.93
N ILE A 11 21.68 20.22 5.81
CA ILE A 11 22.03 19.33 4.70
C ILE A 11 21.35 17.96 4.88
N TRP A 12 21.26 17.44 6.11
CA TRP A 12 20.54 16.19 6.39
C TRP A 12 19.01 16.29 6.13
N GLU A 13 18.40 17.47 6.32
CA GLU A 13 16.98 17.70 6.02
C GLU A 13 16.70 17.79 4.51
N ILE A 14 17.70 18.15 3.69
CA ILE A 14 17.59 18.25 2.23
C ILE A 14 18.08 16.95 1.54
N GLU A 15 18.98 16.20 2.18
CA GLU A 15 19.51 14.90 1.75
C GLU A 15 18.74 13.70 2.31
N ASN A 16 17.57 13.90 2.95
CA ASN A 16 16.65 12.80 3.20
C ASN A 16 15.85 12.55 1.92
N ASP A 17 16.59 12.03 0.95
CA ASP A 17 16.16 11.39 -0.28
C ASP A 17 14.83 10.68 -0.01
N HIS A 18 13.78 11.19 -0.67
CA HIS A 18 12.45 10.64 -0.64
C HIS A 18 12.52 9.19 -1.12
N GLN A 19 12.81 8.25 -0.22
CA GLN A 19 12.50 6.84 -0.47
C GLN A 19 11.01 6.84 -0.75
N LYS A 20 10.66 6.72 -2.02
CA LYS A 20 9.30 6.89 -2.51
C LYS A 20 8.47 5.87 -1.75
N THR A 21 7.70 6.36 -0.77
CA THR A 21 6.96 5.50 0.14
C THR A 21 5.73 5.04 -0.63
N SER A 22 5.89 3.91 -1.31
CA SER A 22 4.87 3.31 -2.16
C SER A 22 4.14 2.21 -1.41
N ILE A 23 2.81 2.18 -1.54
CA ILE A 23 2.01 1.00 -1.19
C ILE A 23 2.21 -0.02 -2.29
N PHE A 24 2.52 -1.27 -1.91
CA PHE A 24 2.66 -2.34 -2.89
C PHE A 24 1.30 -3.00 -3.12
N ILE A 25 0.99 -3.22 -4.40
CA ILE A 25 -0.22 -3.90 -4.85
C ILE A 25 0.24 -5.17 -5.57
N TYR A 26 0.10 -6.32 -4.92
CA TYR A 26 0.42 -7.62 -5.50
C TYR A 26 -0.80 -8.17 -6.22
N THR A 27 -0.62 -8.60 -7.47
CA THR A 27 -1.74 -8.96 -8.33
C THR A 27 -1.57 -10.33 -8.98
N ASN A 28 -2.64 -11.12 -9.01
CA ASN A 28 -2.72 -12.35 -9.79
C ASN A 28 -4.01 -12.31 -10.62
N GLU A 29 -3.84 -12.25 -11.95
CA GLU A 29 -4.96 -12.12 -12.92
C GLU A 29 -6.06 -11.13 -12.49
N PRO A 30 -5.72 -9.90 -12.08
CA PRO A 30 -6.67 -9.00 -11.45
C PRO A 30 -7.75 -8.54 -12.44
N ASP A 31 -8.97 -8.38 -11.96
CA ASP A 31 -9.96 -7.58 -12.65
C ASP A 31 -9.44 -6.15 -12.81
N ARG A 32 -9.40 -5.68 -14.06
CA ARG A 32 -8.77 -4.40 -14.41
C ARG A 32 -9.55 -3.21 -13.86
N ASP A 33 -10.87 -3.30 -13.78
CA ASP A 33 -11.67 -2.24 -13.20
C ASP A 33 -11.43 -2.21 -11.69
N PHE A 34 -11.38 -3.35 -11.01
CA PHE A 34 -11.09 -3.37 -9.56
C PHE A 34 -9.72 -2.79 -9.23
N LEU A 35 -8.68 -3.20 -9.97
CA LEU A 35 -7.35 -2.63 -9.84
C LEU A 35 -7.36 -1.11 -10.04
N ARG A 36 -8.06 -0.61 -11.07
CA ARG A 36 -8.15 0.84 -11.33
C ARG A 36 -8.79 1.59 -10.17
N GLU A 37 -9.86 1.06 -9.60
CA GLU A 37 -10.57 1.73 -8.50
C GLU A 37 -9.75 1.71 -7.19
N VAL A 38 -9.02 0.62 -6.91
CA VAL A 38 -8.05 0.56 -5.79
C VAL A 38 -6.96 1.62 -5.97
N CYS A 39 -6.35 1.71 -7.16
CA CYS A 39 -5.33 2.72 -7.45
C CYS A 39 -5.88 4.13 -7.27
N ALA A 40 -7.07 4.42 -7.78
CA ALA A 40 -7.73 5.71 -7.61
C ALA A 40 -7.93 6.08 -6.13
N GLY A 41 -8.29 5.11 -5.29
CA GLY A 41 -8.42 5.32 -3.84
C GLY A 41 -7.10 5.72 -3.17
N ILE A 42 -5.99 5.12 -3.58
CA ILE A 42 -4.64 5.47 -3.07
C ILE A 42 -4.22 6.87 -3.57
N GLU A 43 -4.47 7.18 -4.86
CA GLU A 43 -4.15 8.47 -5.48
C GLU A 43 -4.93 9.63 -4.84
N GLU A 44 -6.21 9.44 -4.54
CA GLU A 44 -7.06 10.43 -3.83
C GLU A 44 -6.49 10.81 -2.46
N GLU A 45 -5.76 9.90 -1.83
CA GLU A 45 -5.12 10.12 -0.54
C GLU A 45 -3.70 10.71 -0.67
N GLY A 46 -3.21 10.94 -1.90
CA GLY A 46 -1.91 11.55 -2.20
C GLY A 46 -0.71 10.64 -1.95
N VAL A 47 -0.90 9.33 -1.99
CA VAL A 47 0.14 8.33 -1.72
C VAL A 47 0.55 7.63 -3.02
N PHE A 48 1.83 7.25 -3.14
CA PHE A 48 2.29 6.49 -4.29
C PHE A 48 1.98 4.99 -4.14
N TYR A 49 1.87 4.29 -5.27
CA TYR A 49 1.73 2.84 -5.28
C TYR A 49 2.60 2.22 -6.37
N GLU A 50 2.86 0.93 -6.21
CA GLU A 50 3.55 0.10 -7.19
C GLU A 50 2.73 -1.18 -7.40
N ILE A 51 2.45 -1.50 -8.67
CA ILE A 51 1.73 -2.72 -9.05
C ILE A 51 2.77 -3.76 -9.41
N ILE A 52 2.75 -4.88 -8.71
CA ILE A 52 3.70 -5.97 -8.87
C ILE A 52 2.92 -7.26 -9.14
N PRO A 53 3.21 -8.00 -10.23
CA PRO A 53 2.64 -9.32 -10.44
C PRO A 53 3.11 -10.27 -9.35
N GLY A 54 2.17 -10.91 -8.66
CA GLY A 54 2.45 -11.92 -7.64
C GLY A 54 2.41 -13.33 -8.22
N GLU A 55 3.23 -14.22 -7.66
CA GLU A 55 3.29 -15.62 -8.07
C GLU A 55 2.14 -16.46 -7.46
N ALA A 56 1.64 -16.04 -6.29
CA ALA A 56 0.55 -16.72 -5.58
C ALA A 56 -0.83 -16.34 -6.15
N ALA A 57 -1.72 -17.31 -6.27
CA ALA A 57 -3.15 -17.07 -6.53
C ALA A 57 -3.94 -16.77 -5.23
N ASP A 58 -3.38 -17.12 -4.07
CA ASP A 58 -4.01 -16.90 -2.77
C ASP A 58 -4.00 -15.42 -2.39
N LEU A 59 -5.18 -14.88 -2.12
CA LEU A 59 -5.37 -13.46 -1.81
C LEU A 59 -4.64 -13.03 -0.53
N ASP A 60 -4.68 -13.88 0.50
CA ASP A 60 -4.07 -13.60 1.80
C ASP A 60 -2.55 -13.57 1.69
N GLU A 61 -1.96 -14.46 0.89
CA GLU A 61 -0.54 -14.46 0.54
C GLU A 61 -0.13 -13.18 -0.18
N LEU A 62 -0.84 -12.81 -1.23
CA LEU A 62 -0.56 -11.59 -1.99
C LEU A 62 -0.55 -10.35 -1.11
N ALA A 63 -1.59 -10.17 -0.27
CA ALA A 63 -1.69 -9.01 0.60
C ALA A 63 -0.60 -9.02 1.70
N TYR A 64 -0.33 -10.19 2.28
CA TYR A 64 0.71 -10.36 3.31
C TYR A 64 2.12 -10.07 2.77
N ASP A 65 2.46 -10.59 1.61
CA ASP A 65 3.77 -10.37 1.00
C ASP A 65 3.91 -8.90 0.59
N ALA A 66 2.88 -8.30 -0.01
CA ALA A 66 2.87 -6.88 -0.33
C ALA A 66 3.11 -5.98 0.91
N ALA A 67 2.50 -6.31 2.05
CA ALA A 67 2.65 -5.54 3.29
C ALA A 67 4.03 -5.73 3.94
N ASN A 68 4.62 -6.93 3.82
CA ASN A 68 5.96 -7.19 4.33
C ASN A 68 7.04 -6.58 3.46
N ASP A 69 6.87 -6.55 2.15
CA ASP A 69 7.84 -5.97 1.22
C ASP A 69 7.74 -4.44 1.16
N SER A 70 6.55 -3.86 1.34
CA SER A 70 6.38 -2.41 1.40
C SER A 70 7.07 -1.81 2.64
N MET A 71 7.96 -0.83 2.45
CA MET A 71 8.63 -0.11 3.53
C MET A 71 7.66 0.55 4.52
N LEU A 72 6.44 0.87 4.07
CA LEU A 72 5.38 1.48 4.86
C LEU A 72 4.63 0.48 5.75
N GLY A 73 4.76 -0.81 5.47
CA GLY A 73 4.04 -1.87 6.18
C GLY A 73 2.56 -1.96 5.83
N SER A 74 2.11 -1.37 4.71
CA SER A 74 0.75 -1.50 4.17
C SER A 74 0.84 -2.12 2.77
N GLY A 75 0.02 -3.13 2.51
CA GLY A 75 0.02 -3.83 1.23
C GLY A 75 -1.38 -4.23 0.82
N VAL A 76 -1.59 -4.32 -0.50
CA VAL A 76 -2.85 -4.73 -1.11
C VAL A 76 -2.61 -5.97 -1.96
N GLY A 77 -3.48 -6.97 -1.80
CA GLY A 77 -3.56 -8.13 -2.68
C GLY A 77 -4.80 -8.04 -3.56
N ILE A 78 -4.66 -8.40 -4.84
CA ILE A 78 -5.79 -8.57 -5.77
C ILE A 78 -5.62 -9.91 -6.50
N SER A 79 -6.60 -10.80 -6.38
CA SER A 79 -6.64 -12.07 -7.10
C SER A 79 -7.98 -12.23 -7.81
N GLY A 80 -7.98 -12.21 -9.15
CA GLY A 80 -9.21 -12.18 -9.93
C GLY A 80 -10.10 -11.00 -9.51
N THR A 81 -11.27 -11.33 -8.97
CA THR A 81 -12.28 -10.38 -8.47
C THR A 81 -12.25 -10.19 -6.95
N ASP A 82 -11.21 -10.65 -6.27
CA ASP A 82 -11.12 -10.52 -4.81
C ASP A 82 -9.99 -9.56 -4.43
N ILE A 83 -10.20 -8.80 -3.36
CA ILE A 83 -9.26 -7.78 -2.90
C ILE A 83 -9.07 -7.86 -1.39
N ALA A 84 -7.85 -7.59 -0.93
CA ALA A 84 -7.53 -7.53 0.49
C ALA A 84 -6.47 -6.48 0.78
N MET A 85 -6.56 -5.86 1.95
CA MET A 85 -5.55 -4.98 2.50
C MET A 85 -4.97 -5.61 3.77
N GLN A 86 -3.64 -5.61 3.87
CA GLN A 86 -2.91 -6.15 5.01
C GLN A 86 -1.94 -5.12 5.58
N MET A 87 -1.62 -5.30 6.87
CA MET A 87 -0.61 -4.52 7.56
C MET A 87 0.50 -5.43 8.08
N ARG A 88 1.75 -4.96 7.99
CA ARG A 88 2.91 -5.64 8.55
C ARG A 88 2.73 -5.85 10.05
N GLY A 89 3.04 -7.06 10.52
CA GLY A 89 2.89 -7.47 11.92
C GLY A 89 1.52 -8.02 12.28
N ILE A 90 0.53 -7.95 11.37
CA ILE A 90 -0.70 -8.74 11.48
C ILE A 90 -0.46 -10.12 10.87
N ALA A 91 -1.00 -11.16 11.50
CA ALA A 91 -0.83 -12.54 11.02
C ALA A 91 -1.46 -12.73 9.63
N LYS A 92 -0.81 -13.54 8.78
CA LYS A 92 -1.37 -13.98 7.48
C LYS A 92 -2.77 -14.57 7.68
N GLY A 93 -3.70 -14.25 6.78
CA GLY A 93 -5.12 -14.62 6.89
C GLY A 93 -5.95 -13.77 7.87
N ARG A 94 -5.34 -12.74 8.49
CA ARG A 94 -6.04 -11.75 9.33
C ARG A 94 -6.01 -10.35 8.74
N ASN A 95 -6.19 -10.23 7.44
CA ASN A 95 -6.21 -8.95 6.72
C ASN A 95 -7.11 -7.91 7.39
N VAL A 96 -6.75 -6.64 7.25
CA VAL A 96 -7.46 -5.51 7.83
C VAL A 96 -8.82 -5.32 7.15
N GLU A 97 -8.85 -5.45 5.82
CA GLU A 97 -10.06 -5.46 5.01
C GLU A 97 -9.96 -6.55 3.94
N VAL A 98 -11.08 -7.24 3.67
CA VAL A 98 -11.19 -8.26 2.61
C VAL A 98 -12.56 -8.16 1.98
N TYR A 99 -12.62 -8.23 0.66
CA TYR A 99 -13.86 -8.32 -0.10
C TYR A 99 -13.74 -9.36 -1.21
N HIS A 100 -14.80 -10.16 -1.36
CA HIS A 100 -14.96 -11.09 -2.48
C HIS A 100 -16.02 -10.53 -3.42
N MET A 101 -15.68 -10.35 -4.70
CA MET A 101 -16.51 -9.64 -5.69
C MET A 101 -17.05 -8.27 -5.17
N PRO A 102 -16.16 -7.33 -4.78
CA PRO A 102 -16.52 -6.01 -4.28
C PRO A 102 -17.27 -5.15 -5.31
N THR A 103 -17.96 -4.13 -4.80
CA THR A 103 -18.37 -2.98 -5.62
C THR A 103 -17.17 -2.07 -5.91
N TYR A 104 -17.26 -1.25 -6.96
CA TYR A 104 -16.23 -0.25 -7.27
C TYR A 104 -15.96 0.74 -6.13
N GLU A 105 -16.99 1.06 -5.33
CA GLU A 105 -16.84 1.90 -4.13
C GLU A 105 -16.02 1.19 -3.05
N GLN A 106 -16.24 -0.11 -2.83
CA GLN A 106 -15.45 -0.91 -1.89
C GLN A 106 -13.99 -1.00 -2.32
N CYS A 107 -13.72 -1.18 -3.62
CA CYS A 107 -12.37 -1.14 -4.18
C CYS A 107 -11.67 0.19 -3.87
N ARG A 108 -12.33 1.30 -4.20
CA ARG A 108 -11.79 2.65 -3.95
C ARG A 108 -11.58 2.92 -2.46
N ARG A 109 -12.52 2.51 -1.62
CA ARG A 109 -12.40 2.65 -0.16
C ARG A 109 -11.22 1.86 0.38
N LEU A 110 -11.02 0.62 -0.07
CA LEU A 110 -9.90 -0.21 0.36
C LEU A 110 -8.56 0.43 -0.02
N GLY A 111 -8.45 0.95 -1.26
CA GLY A 111 -7.29 1.72 -1.69
C GLY A 111 -7.05 2.94 -0.79
N ALA A 112 -8.07 3.74 -0.53
CA ALA A 112 -7.96 4.90 0.35
C ALA A 112 -7.56 4.51 1.79
N ASN A 113 -8.14 3.44 2.34
CA ASN A 113 -7.84 2.98 3.69
C ASN A 113 -6.40 2.46 3.81
N SER A 114 -5.86 1.83 2.76
CA SER A 114 -4.45 1.43 2.72
C SER A 114 -3.49 2.63 2.82
N ALA A 115 -3.83 3.75 2.19
CA ALA A 115 -3.11 5.02 2.28
C ALA A 115 -3.35 5.77 3.60
N ARG A 116 -4.54 5.67 4.19
CA ARG A 116 -4.85 6.31 5.48
C ARG A 116 -4.18 5.59 6.64
N ALA A 117 -4.02 4.27 6.57
CA ALA A 117 -3.32 3.48 7.58
C ALA A 117 -1.87 3.93 7.77
N ILE A 118 -1.13 4.16 6.68
CA ILE A 118 0.26 4.63 6.74
C ILE A 118 0.35 6.07 7.27
N LYS A 119 -0.67 6.89 7.00
CA LYS A 119 -0.80 8.27 7.50
C LYS A 119 -1.33 8.33 8.94
N LYS A 120 -1.65 7.19 9.57
CA LYS A 120 -2.26 7.08 10.91
C LYS A 120 -3.57 7.86 11.03
N GLN A 121 -4.38 7.84 9.97
CA GLN A 121 -5.70 8.46 9.91
C GLN A 121 -6.81 7.42 10.09
N SER A 122 -8.01 7.86 10.49
CA SER A 122 -9.18 6.98 10.63
C SER A 122 -9.60 6.39 9.29
N PHE A 123 -10.08 5.15 9.24
CA PHE A 123 -10.61 4.56 8.00
C PHE A 123 -11.92 5.23 7.56
N LYS A 124 -12.14 5.27 6.24
CA LYS A 124 -13.39 5.65 5.58
C LYS A 124 -14.37 4.48 5.59
#